data_AF-Q5ZMF0-F1
#
_entry.id   AF-Q5ZMF0-F1
#
_cell.length_a   1.000
_cell.length_b   1.000
_cell.length_c   1.000
_cell.angle_alpha   90.00
_cell.angle_beta   90.00
_cell.angle_gamma   90.00
#
_symmetry.space_group_name_H-M   'P 1'
#
loop_
_entity.id
_entity.type
_entity.pdbx_description
1 polymer ?
#
loop_
_entity_poly.entity_id
_entity_poly.type
_entity_poly.pdbx_seq_one_letter_code
_entity_poly.pdbx_strand_id
1 'polypeptide(L)'
;MFCKAFRVKASTAIKGSDRRKLRADVAAAFPGLSAEQLVELIPNKEELNVIRIYTHKGEAVTVYADSRNPILFEIEKALYPTVYTLWVYPDLLPAFSTWPPVLQKLAGGADLMLPGVVVPSSGFPQVERGTLCAVTLLGNRAPVAVAAAVMSTAEMLAAGMKGKGFAVLHTYMDHLWEYGDKSPPPTLAPLAADPAEKENAEDEEEVEGKKPGNSVSTDTPQHVDIGDLSLKEQNSCAIVMGKEELNENRAAETAEDDSTGAQQDAEDSRTPQEQMDVLFNQCFFHALKCKVKKSDLPLLTSTFLRSHMFSCCPA
;
A
#
# COMPACT_ATOMS: atom_id res chain seq x y z
N MET A 1 0.29 -15.35 16.19
CA MET A 1 -0.44 -16.37 16.97
C MET A 1 -1.47 -17.12 16.12
N PHE A 2 -2.44 -16.45 15.49
CA PHE A 2 -3.60 -17.10 14.86
C PHE A 2 -3.40 -17.62 13.41
N CYS A 3 -2.16 -18.00 13.04
CA CYS A 3 -1.79 -18.51 11.71
C CYS A 3 -2.26 -19.96 11.43
N LYS A 4 -3.01 -20.56 12.35
CA LYS A 4 -3.71 -21.84 12.17
C LYS A 4 -5.08 -21.74 12.83
N ALA A 5 -6.08 -22.40 12.22
CA ALA A 5 -7.46 -22.38 12.70
C ALA A 5 -7.56 -22.73 14.20
N PHE A 6 -8.20 -21.84 14.96
CA PHE A 6 -8.46 -22.03 16.38
C PHE A 6 -9.84 -22.64 16.62
N ARG A 7 -10.03 -23.25 17.78
CA ARG A 7 -11.34 -23.80 18.18
C ARG A 7 -12.07 -22.83 19.10
N VAL A 8 -13.24 -22.37 18.69
CA VAL A 8 -14.18 -21.67 19.59
C VAL A 8 -14.70 -22.66 20.64
N LYS A 9 -14.55 -22.31 21.92
CA LYS A 9 -15.07 -23.07 23.08
C LYS A 9 -16.48 -22.63 23.45
N ALA A 10 -16.70 -21.32 23.48
CA ALA A 10 -17.98 -20.68 23.81
C ALA A 10 -17.99 -19.24 23.27
N SER A 11 -19.18 -18.74 22.95
CA SER A 11 -19.45 -17.31 22.75
C SER A 11 -20.61 -16.90 23.66
N THR A 12 -20.47 -15.77 24.35
CA THR A 12 -21.45 -15.28 25.32
C THR A 12 -21.47 -13.75 25.34
N ALA A 13 -22.64 -13.13 25.29
CA ALA A 13 -22.79 -11.69 25.46
C ALA A 13 -22.19 -11.21 26.81
N ILE A 14 -21.50 -10.06 26.81
CA ILE A 14 -20.85 -9.52 28.00
C ILE A 14 -21.88 -8.96 28.99
N LYS A 15 -21.68 -9.18 30.29
CA LYS A 15 -22.50 -8.55 31.34
C LYS A 15 -22.11 -7.08 31.52
N GLY A 16 -23.05 -6.24 31.95
CA GLY A 16 -22.80 -4.81 32.18
C GLY A 16 -21.70 -4.51 33.22
N SER A 17 -21.55 -5.38 34.23
CA SER A 17 -20.43 -5.35 35.18
C SER A 17 -19.08 -5.48 34.47
N ASP A 18 -19.01 -6.48 33.60
CA ASP A 18 -17.77 -6.95 32.98
C ASP A 18 -17.38 -6.00 31.83
N ARG A 19 -18.38 -5.41 31.14
CA ARG A 19 -18.20 -4.31 30.16
C ARG A 19 -17.68 -3.02 30.81
N ARG A 20 -18.05 -2.74 32.06
CA ARG A 20 -17.48 -1.61 32.83
C ARG A 20 -16.04 -1.92 33.27
N LYS A 21 -15.76 -3.16 33.69
CA LYS A 21 -14.39 -3.58 34.02
C LYS A 21 -13.48 -3.50 32.80
N LEU A 22 -13.90 -4.08 31.66
CA LEU A 22 -13.14 -4.07 30.41
C LEU A 22 -12.74 -2.66 29.98
N ARG A 23 -13.65 -1.67 30.04
CA ARG A 23 -13.30 -0.27 29.73
C ARG A 23 -12.25 0.33 30.67
N ALA A 24 -12.29 -0.01 31.96
CA ALA A 24 -11.25 0.42 32.90
C ALA A 24 -9.91 -0.29 32.63
N ASP A 25 -9.93 -1.58 32.30
CA ASP A 25 -8.75 -2.35 31.94
C ASP A 25 -8.11 -1.83 30.62
N VAL A 26 -8.93 -1.49 29.61
CA VAL A 26 -8.50 -0.88 28.34
C VAL A 26 -7.95 0.54 28.56
N ALA A 27 -8.60 1.37 29.37
CA ALA A 27 -8.10 2.70 29.71
C ALA A 27 -6.75 2.67 30.45
N ALA A 28 -6.54 1.65 31.29
CA ALA A 28 -5.26 1.43 31.98
C ALA A 28 -4.16 0.87 31.07
N ALA A 29 -4.53 0.03 30.09
CA ALA A 29 -3.58 -0.54 29.12
C ALA A 29 -3.18 0.45 28.00
N PHE A 30 -4.11 1.33 27.60
CA PHE A 30 -3.95 2.25 26.48
C PHE A 30 -4.31 3.71 26.87
N PRO A 31 -3.42 4.40 27.60
CA PRO A 31 -3.68 5.75 28.11
C PRO A 31 -3.80 6.84 27.00
N GLY A 32 -3.53 6.49 25.74
CA GLY A 32 -3.76 7.37 24.59
C GLY A 32 -5.22 7.44 24.10
N LEU A 33 -6.10 6.54 24.57
CA LEU A 33 -7.53 6.57 24.20
C LEU A 33 -8.30 7.59 25.05
N SER A 34 -9.08 8.45 24.38
CA SER A 34 -9.99 9.37 25.06
C SER A 34 -11.19 8.63 25.67
N ALA A 35 -11.85 9.26 26.65
CA ALA A 35 -13.09 8.73 27.24
C ALA A 35 -14.22 8.55 26.21
N GLU A 36 -14.19 9.31 25.11
CA GLU A 36 -15.16 9.23 24.00
C GLU A 36 -14.84 8.03 23.11
N GLN A 37 -13.58 7.85 22.72
CA GLN A 37 -13.10 6.69 21.97
C GLN A 37 -13.33 5.38 22.74
N LEU A 38 -13.21 5.37 24.07
CA LEU A 38 -13.54 4.23 24.92
C LEU A 38 -15.05 3.89 24.98
N VAL A 39 -15.92 4.84 24.63
CA VAL A 39 -17.38 4.64 24.51
C VAL A 39 -17.78 4.25 23.09
N GLU A 40 -17.04 4.72 22.07
CA GLU A 40 -17.16 4.29 20.68
C GLU A 40 -16.66 2.84 20.50
N LEU A 41 -15.47 2.52 21.00
CA LEU A 41 -14.85 1.18 20.96
C LEU A 41 -15.60 0.15 21.81
N ILE A 42 -16.25 0.57 22.91
CA ILE A 42 -17.05 -0.29 23.79
C ILE A 42 -18.39 0.39 24.11
N PRO A 43 -19.38 0.30 23.20
CA PRO A 43 -20.67 0.96 23.33
C PRO A 43 -21.47 0.53 24.57
N ASN A 44 -22.30 1.43 25.08
CA ASN A 44 -23.19 1.12 26.21
C ASN A 44 -24.45 0.32 25.80
N LYS A 45 -24.87 0.37 24.53
CA LYS A 45 -26.14 -0.20 24.05
C LYS A 45 -26.02 -1.49 23.23
N GLU A 46 -24.87 -1.72 22.59
CA GLU A 46 -24.73 -2.75 21.54
C GLU A 46 -24.28 -4.10 22.10
N GLU A 47 -24.34 -5.17 21.31
CA GLU A 47 -24.13 -6.55 21.78
C GLU A 47 -22.67 -7.01 21.69
N LEU A 48 -21.82 -6.41 22.53
CA LEU A 48 -20.45 -6.89 22.72
C LEU A 48 -20.44 -8.33 23.27
N ASN A 49 -19.79 -9.22 22.53
CA ASN A 49 -19.65 -10.65 22.80
C ASN A 49 -18.25 -11.01 23.32
N VAL A 50 -18.20 -11.98 24.23
CA VAL A 50 -16.99 -12.57 24.79
C VAL A 50 -16.84 -13.99 24.24
N ILE A 51 -15.83 -14.20 23.41
CA ILE A 51 -15.60 -15.44 22.68
C ILE A 51 -14.34 -16.10 23.24
N ARG A 52 -14.50 -17.26 23.88
CA ARG A 52 -13.37 -18.03 24.41
C ARG A 52 -12.90 -19.01 23.34
N ILE A 53 -11.64 -18.88 22.92
CA ILE A 53 -11.02 -19.71 21.89
C ILE A 53 -9.79 -20.44 22.45
N TYR A 54 -9.44 -21.57 21.83
CA TYR A 54 -8.15 -22.24 22.03
C TYR A 54 -7.34 -22.19 20.74
N THR A 55 -6.10 -21.69 20.83
CA THR A 55 -5.15 -21.75 19.71
C THR A 55 -4.78 -23.20 19.38
N HIS A 56 -4.16 -23.45 18.23
CA HIS A 56 -3.60 -24.77 17.89
C HIS A 56 -2.56 -25.25 18.94
N LYS A 57 -1.96 -24.37 19.75
CA LYS A 57 -1.04 -24.75 20.83
C LYS A 57 -1.76 -25.11 22.14
N GLY A 58 -3.09 -24.94 22.21
CA GLY A 58 -3.87 -25.13 23.44
C GLY A 58 -3.92 -23.91 24.36
N GLU A 59 -3.33 -22.78 23.95
CA GLU A 59 -3.39 -21.52 24.72
C GLU A 59 -4.84 -21.01 24.74
N ALA A 60 -5.33 -20.62 25.92
CA ALA A 60 -6.67 -20.05 26.08
C ALA A 60 -6.63 -18.54 25.82
N VAL A 61 -7.42 -18.08 24.85
CA VAL A 61 -7.53 -16.66 24.51
C VAL A 61 -9.00 -16.23 24.63
N THR A 62 -9.23 -15.03 25.18
CA THR A 62 -10.57 -14.43 25.24
C THR A 62 -10.64 -13.29 24.24
N VAL A 63 -11.47 -13.40 23.21
CA VAL A 63 -11.69 -12.35 22.21
C VAL A 63 -12.95 -11.57 22.57
N TYR A 64 -12.86 -10.25 22.55
CA TYR A 64 -13.99 -9.33 22.64
C TYR A 64 -14.35 -8.86 21.23
N ALA A 65 -15.60 -9.06 20.83
CA ALA A 65 -16.09 -8.68 19.51
C ALA A 65 -17.42 -7.93 19.62
N ASP A 66 -17.58 -6.83 18.89
CA ASP A 66 -18.91 -6.27 18.65
C ASP A 66 -19.47 -6.85 17.35
N SER A 67 -20.74 -7.24 17.34
CA SER A 67 -21.47 -7.62 16.12
C SER A 67 -20.77 -8.64 15.20
N ARG A 68 -19.86 -9.46 15.76
CA ARG A 68 -18.87 -10.41 15.17
C ARG A 68 -17.47 -9.86 14.88
N ASN A 69 -17.27 -8.56 14.69
CA ASN A 69 -15.97 -7.96 14.43
C ASN A 69 -15.10 -7.99 15.71
N PRO A 70 -13.94 -8.66 15.71
CA PRO A 70 -13.09 -8.76 16.89
C PRO A 70 -12.31 -7.46 17.11
N ILE A 71 -12.38 -6.93 18.33
CA ILE A 71 -11.87 -5.61 18.74
C ILE A 71 -10.58 -5.77 19.55
N LEU A 72 -10.66 -6.59 20.60
CA LEU A 72 -9.57 -6.83 21.55
C LEU A 72 -9.46 -8.34 21.80
N PHE A 73 -8.25 -8.82 22.11
CA PHE A 73 -8.04 -10.14 22.65
C PHE A 73 -7.23 -10.08 23.95
N GLU A 74 -7.55 -10.98 24.88
CA GLU A 74 -6.89 -11.13 26.19
C GLU A 74 -6.09 -12.44 26.20
N ILE A 75 -4.81 -12.33 26.56
CA ILE A 75 -3.92 -13.46 26.83
C ILE A 75 -3.28 -13.21 28.20
N GLU A 76 -3.41 -14.15 29.13
CA GLU A 76 -2.79 -14.06 30.48
C GLU A 76 -3.10 -12.74 31.25
N LYS A 77 -4.28 -12.14 31.02
CA LYS A 77 -4.75 -10.83 31.51
C LYS A 77 -4.12 -9.58 30.86
N ALA A 78 -3.21 -9.74 29.90
CA ALA A 78 -2.80 -8.63 29.03
C ALA A 78 -3.83 -8.47 27.90
N LEU A 79 -4.15 -7.23 27.55
CA LEU A 79 -5.06 -6.87 26.46
C LEU A 79 -4.28 -6.44 25.22
N TYR A 80 -4.76 -6.86 24.05
CA TYR A 80 -4.13 -6.64 22.76
C TYR A 80 -5.20 -6.18 21.74
N PRO A 81 -5.00 -5.10 20.98
CA PRO A 81 -5.94 -4.68 19.95
C PRO A 81 -5.86 -5.61 18.73
N THR A 82 -6.94 -5.74 17.97
CA THR A 82 -6.90 -6.38 16.63
C THR A 82 -6.39 -5.40 15.57
N VAL A 83 -6.07 -5.91 14.37
CA VAL A 83 -5.78 -5.03 13.22
C VAL A 83 -6.97 -4.11 12.92
N TYR A 84 -8.22 -4.59 13.07
CA TYR A 84 -9.43 -3.79 12.89
C TYR A 84 -9.48 -2.57 13.83
N THR A 85 -9.20 -2.75 15.12
CA THR A 85 -9.13 -1.62 16.07
C THR A 85 -7.98 -0.66 15.75
N LEU A 86 -6.86 -1.15 15.25
CA LEU A 86 -5.75 -0.31 14.78
C LEU A 86 -6.00 0.37 13.42
N TRP A 87 -7.01 -0.04 12.65
CA TRP A 87 -7.43 0.67 11.44
C TRP A 87 -8.30 1.89 11.76
N VAL A 88 -9.06 1.84 12.86
CA VAL A 88 -9.80 2.99 13.41
C VAL A 88 -8.87 3.90 14.22
N TYR A 89 -7.99 3.32 15.04
CA TYR A 89 -7.08 4.05 15.91
C TYR A 89 -5.60 3.68 15.63
N PRO A 90 -5.01 4.13 14.51
CA PRO A 90 -3.64 3.78 14.12
C PRO A 90 -2.56 4.32 15.08
N ASP A 91 -2.83 5.41 15.80
CA ASP A 91 -1.90 6.01 16.77
C ASP A 91 -1.92 5.33 18.16
N LEU A 92 -2.70 4.25 18.31
CA LEU A 92 -2.84 3.52 19.58
C LEU A 92 -1.55 2.82 20.04
N LEU A 93 -0.65 2.49 19.11
CA LEU A 93 0.61 1.80 19.35
C LEU A 93 1.75 2.41 18.53
N PRO A 94 3.01 2.41 19.02
CA PRO A 94 4.18 2.72 18.21
C PRO A 94 4.24 1.86 16.94
N ALA A 95 4.35 2.51 15.78
CA ALA A 95 4.33 1.84 14.47
C ALA A 95 5.74 1.61 13.91
N PHE A 96 5.96 0.44 13.32
CA PHE A 96 7.19 0.07 12.60
C PHE A 96 6.85 -0.40 11.18
N SER A 97 7.37 0.30 10.18
CA SER A 97 7.14 -0.06 8.77
C SER A 97 7.98 -1.26 8.33
N THR A 98 7.41 -2.14 7.52
CA THR A 98 8.08 -3.27 6.88
C THR A 98 7.84 -3.29 5.37
N TRP A 99 8.73 -3.96 4.63
CA TRP A 99 8.62 -4.08 3.18
C TRP A 99 7.43 -4.99 2.77
N PRO A 100 6.67 -4.68 1.71
CA PRO A 100 5.51 -5.49 1.29
C PRO A 100 5.73 -7.01 1.14
N PRO A 101 6.89 -7.52 0.64
CA PRO A 101 7.15 -8.96 0.58
C PRO A 101 7.18 -9.67 1.94
N VAL A 102 7.42 -8.94 3.03
CA VAL A 102 7.47 -9.48 4.40
C VAL A 102 6.07 -9.88 4.88
N LEU A 103 5.00 -9.20 4.41
CA LEU A 103 3.60 -9.50 4.77
C LEU A 103 3.26 -10.99 4.60
N GLN A 104 3.67 -11.59 3.49
CA GLN A 104 3.41 -13.01 3.20
C GLN A 104 4.06 -13.95 4.23
N LYS A 105 5.18 -13.53 4.84
CA LYS A 105 5.86 -14.27 5.91
C LYS A 105 5.15 -14.07 7.25
N LEU A 106 4.72 -12.84 7.56
CA LEU A 106 3.97 -12.54 8.79
C LEU A 106 2.62 -13.27 8.81
N ALA A 107 1.87 -13.26 7.70
CA ALA A 107 0.63 -14.02 7.52
C ALA A 107 0.83 -15.53 7.70
N GLY A 108 1.98 -16.08 7.25
CA GLY A 108 2.42 -17.45 7.53
C GLY A 108 2.76 -17.73 9.01
N GLY A 109 2.66 -16.73 9.89
CA GLY A 109 2.97 -16.84 11.31
C GLY A 109 4.44 -16.67 11.67
N ALA A 110 5.26 -16.11 10.77
CA ALA A 110 6.65 -15.77 11.08
C ALA A 110 6.74 -14.50 11.94
N ASP A 111 7.81 -14.41 12.71
CA ASP A 111 8.18 -13.21 13.48
C ASP A 111 8.86 -12.16 12.59
N LEU A 112 8.80 -10.88 13.00
CA LEU A 112 9.44 -9.79 12.26
C LEU A 112 10.92 -9.71 12.62
N MET A 113 11.76 -10.10 11.68
CA MET A 113 13.22 -9.97 11.74
C MET A 113 13.63 -8.53 11.41
N LEU A 114 14.62 -8.00 12.13
CA LEU A 114 15.08 -6.61 12.00
C LEU A 114 15.49 -6.20 10.57
N PRO A 115 16.12 -7.05 9.71
CA PRO A 115 16.42 -6.70 8.33
C PRO A 115 15.17 -6.46 7.44
N GLY A 116 13.98 -6.86 7.90
CA GLY A 116 12.71 -6.59 7.21
C GLY A 116 12.07 -5.25 7.60
N VAL A 117 12.59 -4.57 8.63
CA VAL A 117 12.07 -3.29 9.13
C VAL A 117 12.70 -2.15 8.32
N VAL A 118 11.86 -1.23 7.83
CA VAL A 118 12.32 0.01 7.19
C VAL A 118 12.77 0.97 8.28
N VAL A 119 14.00 1.48 8.19
CA VAL A 119 14.48 2.57 9.06
C VAL A 119 13.95 3.89 8.51
N PRO A 120 13.10 4.65 9.24
CA PRO A 120 12.68 5.97 8.80
C PRO A 120 13.79 7.01 9.06
N SER A 121 13.84 8.07 8.26
CA SER A 121 14.82 9.17 8.36
C SER A 121 14.79 9.88 9.71
N SER A 122 13.61 9.94 10.34
CA SER A 122 13.36 10.48 11.68
C SER A 122 13.81 9.57 12.83
N GLY A 123 14.26 8.35 12.53
CA GLY A 123 14.62 7.33 13.52
C GLY A 123 13.43 6.58 14.09
N PHE A 124 13.71 5.45 14.75
CA PHE A 124 12.66 4.60 15.33
C PHE A 124 12.01 5.24 16.57
N PRO A 125 10.71 4.98 16.82
CA PRO A 125 10.10 5.31 18.10
C PRO A 125 10.83 4.56 19.22
N GLN A 126 10.97 5.20 20.38
CA GLN A 126 11.60 4.58 21.55
C GLN A 126 10.62 3.59 22.17
N VAL A 127 10.92 2.29 22.08
CA VAL A 127 10.14 1.21 22.69
C VAL A 127 11.03 0.33 23.54
N GLU A 128 10.47 -0.18 24.62
CA GLU A 128 11.14 -1.11 25.53
C GLU A 128 10.83 -2.56 25.17
N ARG A 129 11.65 -3.46 25.68
CA ARG A 129 11.42 -4.90 25.51
C ARG A 129 10.09 -5.31 26.15
N GLY A 130 9.20 -5.88 25.35
CA GLY A 130 7.82 -6.26 25.73
C GLY A 130 6.75 -5.21 25.38
N THR A 131 7.12 -3.99 24.97
CA THR A 131 6.17 -2.99 24.49
C THR A 131 5.40 -3.50 23.27
N LEU A 132 4.11 -3.18 23.18
CA LEU A 132 3.28 -3.49 22.01
C LEU A 132 3.52 -2.48 20.88
N CYS A 133 3.57 -3.01 19.66
CA CYS A 133 3.86 -2.25 18.45
C CYS A 133 2.90 -2.65 17.32
N ALA A 134 2.51 -1.66 16.53
CA ALA A 134 1.89 -1.85 15.24
C ALA A 134 2.98 -2.12 14.18
N VAL A 135 2.71 -3.03 13.24
CA VAL A 135 3.54 -3.23 12.04
C VAL A 135 2.77 -2.71 10.83
N THR A 136 3.33 -1.72 10.16
CA THR A 136 2.76 -1.05 8.96
C THR A 136 3.51 -1.46 7.70
N LEU A 137 2.98 -1.13 6.52
CA LEU A 137 3.72 -1.34 5.26
C LEU A 137 4.30 -0.03 4.74
N LEU A 138 5.44 -0.10 4.07
CA LEU A 138 5.94 1.04 3.30
C LEU A 138 4.88 1.47 2.28
N GLY A 139 4.42 2.73 2.37
CA GLY A 139 3.36 3.28 1.53
C GLY A 139 1.92 3.17 2.08
N ASN A 140 1.66 2.48 3.20
CA ASN A 140 0.35 2.50 3.87
C ASN A 140 0.48 2.46 5.39
N ARG A 141 -0.09 3.48 6.06
CA ARG A 141 -0.09 3.63 7.52
C ARG A 141 -1.03 2.66 8.25
N ALA A 142 -1.94 1.97 7.56
CA ALA A 142 -2.80 0.95 8.19
C ALA A 142 -1.98 -0.25 8.72
N PRO A 143 -2.05 -0.58 10.03
CA PRO A 143 -1.29 -1.69 10.58
C PRO A 143 -1.74 -3.05 10.03
N VAL A 144 -0.78 -3.80 9.47
CA VAL A 144 -0.98 -5.15 8.95
C VAL A 144 -0.69 -6.24 9.98
N ALA A 145 0.04 -5.93 11.07
CA ALA A 145 0.20 -6.85 12.19
C ALA A 145 0.35 -6.15 13.55
N VAL A 146 0.12 -6.91 14.61
CA VAL A 146 0.26 -6.53 16.01
C VAL A 146 1.33 -7.43 16.62
N ALA A 147 2.37 -6.82 17.18
CA ALA A 147 3.55 -7.54 17.68
C ALA A 147 4.03 -6.97 19.02
N ALA A 148 4.80 -7.76 19.76
CA ALA A 148 5.52 -7.31 20.95
C ALA A 148 7.02 -7.19 20.65
N ALA A 149 7.64 -6.08 21.05
CA ALA A 149 9.08 -5.86 20.91
C ALA A 149 9.88 -6.91 21.71
N VAL A 150 10.85 -7.55 21.07
CA VAL A 150 11.70 -8.61 21.66
C VAL A 150 13.02 -8.03 22.17
N MET A 151 13.40 -6.89 21.61
CA MET A 151 14.54 -6.03 21.94
C MET A 151 14.02 -4.61 22.18
N SER A 152 14.74 -3.77 22.91
CA SER A 152 14.46 -2.32 22.94
C SER A 152 15.01 -1.62 21.68
N THR A 153 14.54 -0.40 21.38
CA THR A 153 15.03 0.37 20.20
C THR A 153 16.56 0.54 20.21
N ALA A 154 17.17 0.74 21.39
CA ALA A 154 18.61 0.82 21.55
C ALA A 154 19.31 -0.51 21.24
N GLU A 155 18.75 -1.65 21.68
CA GLU A 155 19.28 -2.99 21.36
C GLU A 155 19.18 -3.30 19.85
N MET A 156 18.08 -2.92 19.18
CA MET A 156 17.91 -3.13 17.73
C MET A 156 18.98 -2.40 16.90
N LEU A 157 19.27 -1.15 17.28
CA LEU A 157 20.31 -0.33 16.65
C LEU A 157 21.72 -0.86 16.97
N ALA A 158 22.00 -1.21 18.23
CA ALA A 158 23.28 -1.78 18.64
C ALA A 158 23.57 -3.15 17.99
N ALA A 159 22.54 -3.94 17.71
CA ALA A 159 22.63 -5.20 16.95
C ALA A 159 22.85 -4.99 15.43
N GLY A 160 22.88 -3.73 14.95
CA GLY A 160 23.01 -3.42 13.53
C GLY A 160 21.84 -3.97 12.69
N MET A 161 20.62 -3.89 13.24
CA MET A 161 19.39 -4.40 12.62
C MET A 161 19.43 -5.90 12.28
N LYS A 162 20.04 -6.74 13.12
CA LYS A 162 20.13 -8.21 12.94
C LYS A 162 19.42 -8.98 14.04
N GLY A 163 18.71 -10.05 13.65
CA GLY A 163 17.97 -10.93 14.57
C GLY A 163 16.46 -10.69 14.57
N LYS A 164 15.76 -11.27 15.55
CA LYS A 164 14.31 -11.15 15.74
C LYS A 164 13.99 -9.87 16.51
N GLY A 165 13.33 -8.92 15.87
CA GLY A 165 12.96 -7.64 16.47
C GLY A 165 11.63 -7.70 17.22
N PHE A 166 10.61 -8.33 16.62
CA PHE A 166 9.25 -8.34 17.17
C PHE A 166 8.62 -9.74 17.07
N ALA A 167 7.87 -10.14 18.10
CA ALA A 167 7.12 -11.38 18.15
C ALA A 167 5.67 -11.15 17.67
N VAL A 168 5.24 -11.83 16.61
CA VAL A 168 3.96 -11.50 15.94
C VAL A 168 2.77 -12.22 16.57
N LEU A 169 1.89 -11.42 17.18
CA LEU A 169 0.72 -11.89 17.91
C LEU A 169 -0.47 -12.07 16.97
N HIS A 170 -0.76 -11.10 16.12
CA HIS A 170 -1.90 -11.10 15.21
C HIS A 170 -1.54 -10.39 13.91
N THR A 171 -2.14 -10.79 12.79
CA THR A 171 -1.84 -10.22 11.47
C THR A 171 -3.07 -10.25 10.56
N TYR A 172 -3.13 -9.30 9.64
CA TYR A 172 -3.98 -9.36 8.46
C TYR A 172 -3.78 -10.71 7.75
N MET A 173 -4.88 -11.28 7.25
CA MET A 173 -4.98 -12.64 6.69
C MET A 173 -4.76 -13.81 7.67
N ASP A 174 -4.64 -13.59 9.00
CA ASP A 174 -4.75 -14.69 9.97
C ASP A 174 -6.22 -15.07 10.29
N HIS A 175 -6.44 -16.17 11.00
CA HIS A 175 -7.79 -16.65 11.27
C HIS A 175 -8.58 -15.81 12.29
N LEU A 176 -7.94 -14.88 13.02
CA LEU A 176 -8.66 -13.93 13.87
C LEU A 176 -9.15 -12.75 13.04
N TRP A 177 -8.36 -12.28 12.07
CA TRP A 177 -8.88 -11.38 11.02
C TRP A 177 -10.01 -12.08 10.25
N GLU A 178 -9.82 -13.35 9.86
CA GLU A 178 -10.83 -14.13 9.12
C GLU A 178 -12.15 -14.33 9.89
N TYR A 179 -12.15 -14.20 11.22
CA TYR A 179 -13.35 -14.31 12.03
C TYR A 179 -14.29 -13.09 11.92
N GLY A 180 -13.74 -11.92 11.57
CA GLY A 180 -14.49 -10.67 11.40
C GLY A 180 -15.15 -10.52 10.02
N ASP A 181 -15.34 -9.27 9.61
CA ASP A 181 -15.92 -8.90 8.31
C ASP A 181 -15.06 -9.25 7.08
N LYS A 182 -13.78 -9.58 7.29
CA LYS A 182 -12.75 -9.80 6.26
C LYS A 182 -12.51 -8.56 5.38
N SER A 183 -12.66 -7.36 5.93
CA SER A 183 -12.32 -6.11 5.24
C SER A 183 -10.81 -6.01 4.98
N PRO A 184 -10.38 -5.42 3.84
CA PRO A 184 -8.97 -5.14 3.58
C PRO A 184 -8.49 -3.95 4.41
N PRO A 185 -7.17 -3.82 4.67
CA PRO A 185 -6.63 -2.65 5.35
C PRO A 185 -6.94 -1.38 4.56
N PRO A 186 -7.44 -0.30 5.19
CA PRO A 186 -7.73 0.96 4.51
C PRO A 186 -6.45 1.59 3.97
N THR A 187 -6.56 2.40 2.91
CA THR A 187 -5.43 3.21 2.43
C THR A 187 -5.29 4.46 3.31
N LEU A 188 -4.46 4.37 4.35
CA LEU A 188 -4.13 5.51 5.21
C LEU A 188 -2.84 6.17 4.71
N ALA A 189 -2.92 7.48 4.45
CA ALA A 189 -1.80 8.27 3.99
C ALA A 189 -0.59 8.19 4.97
N PRO A 190 0.65 8.09 4.48
CA PRO A 190 1.85 8.24 5.29
C PRO A 190 1.87 9.59 6.03
N LEU A 191 2.38 9.60 7.27
CA LEU A 191 2.59 10.82 8.05
C LEU A 191 3.85 11.53 7.52
N ALA A 192 3.64 12.33 6.47
CA ALA A 192 4.67 12.88 5.59
C ALA A 192 5.45 11.81 4.80
N ALA A 193 5.80 12.14 3.56
CA ALA A 193 6.79 11.42 2.78
C ALA A 193 8.03 12.30 2.69
N ASP A 194 9.21 11.76 3.03
CA ASP A 194 10.46 12.38 2.62
C ASP A 194 10.57 12.24 1.09
N PRO A 195 10.81 13.34 0.34
CA PRO A 195 10.94 13.29 -1.11
C PRO A 195 12.35 12.79 -1.49
N ALA A 196 12.50 11.47 -1.57
CA ALA A 196 13.73 10.81 -2.03
C ALA A 196 13.42 9.66 -3.01
N GLU A 197 14.40 9.36 -3.88
CA GLU A 197 14.45 8.20 -4.77
C GLU A 197 13.39 8.12 -5.90
N LYS A 198 13.40 9.12 -6.80
CA LYS A 198 13.06 8.93 -8.23
C LYS A 198 13.89 9.83 -9.17
N GLU A 199 15.19 9.55 -9.25
CA GLU A 199 16.03 9.90 -10.39
C GLU A 199 16.79 8.65 -10.87
N ASN A 200 17.19 8.63 -12.15
CA ASN A 200 17.74 7.52 -12.96
C ASN A 200 16.72 6.60 -13.64
N ALA A 201 16.32 6.98 -14.87
CA ALA A 201 16.30 6.12 -16.06
C ALA A 201 16.01 6.98 -17.32
N GLU A 202 16.93 6.96 -18.30
CA GLU A 202 16.73 7.11 -19.76
C GLU A 202 16.01 8.40 -20.31
N ASP A 203 16.40 9.04 -21.43
CA ASP A 203 17.27 8.69 -22.57
C ASP A 203 18.05 9.91 -23.17
N GLU A 204 18.91 9.66 -24.18
CA GLU A 204 19.77 10.63 -24.92
C GLU A 204 19.31 10.85 -26.40
N GLU A 205 19.51 12.03 -27.02
CA GLU A 205 19.61 12.20 -28.51
C GLU A 205 20.47 13.44 -28.95
N GLU A 206 21.46 13.21 -29.87
CA GLU A 206 22.10 14.05 -30.97
C GLU A 206 22.39 15.59 -30.83
N VAL A 207 23.07 16.35 -31.74
CA VAL A 207 24.34 16.27 -32.54
C VAL A 207 24.52 17.64 -33.28
N GLU A 208 25.64 18.18 -33.80
CA GLU A 208 27.13 18.07 -33.69
C GLU A 208 27.62 19.50 -33.26
N GLY A 209 28.88 19.83 -32.94
CA GLY A 209 30.17 19.16 -33.14
C GLY A 209 31.03 19.83 -34.24
N LYS A 210 32.35 19.53 -34.23
CA LYS A 210 33.34 19.88 -35.28
C LYS A 210 34.71 19.26 -34.98
N LYS A 211 35.36 18.67 -36.00
CA LYS A 211 36.76 18.15 -35.97
C LYS A 211 37.77 19.16 -36.54
N PRO A 212 39.11 18.95 -36.52
CA PRO A 212 39.91 17.80 -36.03
C PRO A 212 41.03 18.14 -35.00
N GLY A 213 41.73 17.14 -34.40
CA GLY A 213 42.65 17.39 -33.27
C GLY A 213 43.91 16.51 -33.01
N ASN A 214 44.05 15.28 -33.52
CA ASN A 214 45.27 14.41 -33.46
C ASN A 214 45.74 13.81 -32.09
N SER A 215 46.41 12.65 -32.13
CA SER A 215 47.24 11.97 -31.07
C SER A 215 46.58 11.48 -29.75
N VAL A 216 47.07 10.45 -29.02
CA VAL A 216 47.70 9.13 -29.36
C VAL A 216 47.72 8.23 -28.08
N SER A 217 47.47 6.91 -28.20
CA SER A 217 47.70 5.84 -27.18
C SER A 217 46.95 5.94 -25.82
N THR A 218 46.79 4.90 -24.97
CA THR A 218 47.24 3.47 -24.97
C THR A 218 46.26 2.58 -24.17
N ASP A 219 46.23 1.28 -24.51
CA ASP A 219 45.89 0.08 -23.70
C ASP A 219 44.63 -0.04 -22.81
N THR A 220 43.80 -1.04 -23.15
CA THR A 220 42.88 -1.76 -22.25
C THR A 220 43.20 -3.27 -22.32
N PRO A 221 43.28 -4.01 -21.20
CA PRO A 221 43.69 -5.42 -21.24
C PRO A 221 42.54 -6.44 -21.43
N GLN A 222 42.86 -7.46 -22.23
CA GLN A 222 42.38 -8.85 -22.20
C GLN A 222 41.01 -9.22 -22.81
N HIS A 223 41.05 -10.36 -23.50
CA HIS A 223 40.04 -10.96 -24.38
C HIS A 223 39.99 -12.46 -24.12
N VAL A 224 38.78 -13.06 -24.12
CA VAL A 224 38.56 -14.52 -24.12
C VAL A 224 37.34 -14.88 -24.99
N ASP A 225 37.54 -14.77 -26.30
CA ASP A 225 37.31 -15.78 -27.36
C ASP A 225 36.16 -16.84 -27.29
N ILE A 226 35.82 -17.34 -28.49
CA ILE A 226 34.96 -18.48 -28.85
C ILE A 226 33.44 -18.22 -28.84
N GLY A 227 32.72 -18.30 -29.97
CA GLY A 227 33.22 -18.47 -31.35
C GLY A 227 32.19 -18.82 -32.44
N ASP A 228 32.68 -18.69 -33.68
CA ASP A 228 32.15 -19.18 -34.97
C ASP A 228 30.91 -18.51 -35.62
N LEU A 229 30.86 -18.60 -36.96
CA LEU A 229 30.02 -17.80 -37.87
C LEU A 229 29.44 -18.63 -39.02
N SER A 230 28.19 -18.36 -39.40
CA SER A 230 27.77 -18.51 -40.80
C SER A 230 26.61 -17.61 -41.20
N LEU A 231 26.70 -17.08 -42.42
CA LEU A 231 25.83 -16.06 -42.98
C LEU A 231 24.87 -16.65 -44.02
N LYS A 232 23.64 -16.13 -44.10
CA LYS A 232 23.07 -15.56 -45.35
C LYS A 232 21.66 -14.94 -45.19
N GLU A 233 21.68 -13.62 -45.10
CA GLU A 233 21.00 -12.66 -46.00
C GLU A 233 20.51 -13.21 -47.37
N GLN A 234 19.50 -12.65 -48.06
CA GLN A 234 18.68 -11.43 -47.84
C GLN A 234 17.40 -11.44 -48.72
N ASN A 235 16.45 -10.55 -48.39
CA ASN A 235 15.56 -9.73 -49.26
C ASN A 235 15.04 -10.22 -50.64
N SER A 236 13.71 -10.13 -50.84
CA SER A 236 13.02 -9.16 -51.74
C SER A 236 11.49 -9.40 -51.71
N CYS A 237 10.55 -8.44 -51.67
CA CYS A 237 10.43 -7.02 -52.09
C CYS A 237 10.08 -6.80 -53.58
N ALA A 238 8.88 -6.26 -53.88
CA ALA A 238 8.57 -5.53 -55.11
C ALA A 238 7.22 -4.74 -55.06
N ILE A 239 7.29 -3.39 -55.17
CA ILE A 239 6.68 -2.48 -56.20
C ILE A 239 5.11 -2.59 -56.39
N VAL A 240 4.28 -1.52 -56.53
CA VAL A 240 4.26 -0.38 -57.50
C VAL A 240 3.61 0.92 -56.93
N MET A 241 4.08 2.05 -57.47
CA MET A 241 3.62 3.46 -57.51
C MET A 241 2.09 3.73 -57.64
N GLY A 242 1.54 4.95 -57.45
CA GLY A 242 2.09 6.28 -57.08
C GLY A 242 1.41 7.46 -57.82
N LYS A 243 1.68 8.72 -57.41
CA LYS A 243 1.21 10.04 -57.98
C LYS A 243 -0.29 10.39 -57.74
N GLU A 244 -0.78 11.62 -57.58
CA GLU A 244 -0.28 13.01 -57.33
C GLU A 244 -1.50 13.92 -56.94
N GLU A 245 -1.50 15.25 -56.68
CA GLU A 245 -0.51 16.33 -56.90
C GLU A 245 -0.48 17.43 -55.79
N LEU A 246 -1.36 18.45 -55.84
CA LEU A 246 -1.35 19.75 -55.10
C LEU A 246 -2.80 20.14 -54.69
N ASN A 247 -3.14 21.09 -53.80
CA ASN A 247 -2.64 22.44 -53.48
C ASN A 247 -3.40 22.94 -52.18
N GLU A 248 -3.14 24.00 -51.39
CA GLU A 248 -2.10 25.03 -51.17
C GLU A 248 -2.38 25.75 -49.80
N ASN A 249 -1.39 26.43 -49.17
CA ASN A 249 -1.53 27.62 -48.26
C ASN A 249 -2.38 27.55 -46.93
N ARG A 250 -2.01 28.16 -45.77
CA ARG A 250 -0.93 29.11 -45.40
C ARG A 250 -0.85 29.44 -43.86
N ALA A 251 0.37 29.39 -43.29
CA ALA A 251 0.99 30.22 -42.21
C ALA A 251 0.51 30.26 -40.72
N ALA A 252 1.42 30.79 -39.87
CA ALA A 252 1.43 31.05 -38.41
C ALA A 252 1.57 29.80 -37.49
N GLU A 253 2.51 29.66 -36.52
CA GLU A 253 3.05 30.56 -35.45
C GLU A 253 2.03 30.82 -34.33
N THR A 254 2.27 30.65 -33.02
CA THR A 254 3.49 30.51 -32.16
C THR A 254 3.43 29.25 -31.23
N ALA A 255 4.49 28.72 -30.59
CA ALA A 255 5.19 29.14 -29.34
C ALA A 255 4.22 29.47 -28.16
N GLU A 256 4.35 29.02 -26.90
CA GLU A 256 5.33 28.21 -26.09
C GLU A 256 4.49 27.33 -25.09
N ASP A 257 4.84 26.12 -24.63
CA ASP A 257 5.94 25.58 -23.79
C ASP A 257 5.72 25.61 -22.24
N ASP A 258 6.32 24.62 -21.57
CA ASP A 258 6.56 24.34 -20.13
C ASP A 258 5.43 24.11 -19.08
N SER A 259 5.33 22.84 -18.68
CA SER A 259 5.32 22.20 -17.34
C SER A 259 4.74 22.79 -16.03
N THR A 260 4.31 21.83 -15.20
CA THR A 260 4.34 21.78 -13.71
C THR A 260 3.52 22.77 -12.84
N GLY A 261 2.53 22.21 -12.15
CA GLY A 261 2.71 21.99 -10.71
C GLY A 261 1.77 22.71 -9.71
N ALA A 262 1.58 22.04 -8.56
CA ALA A 262 0.91 22.49 -7.34
C ALA A 262 -0.62 22.75 -7.38
N GLN A 263 -1.27 22.51 -6.23
CA GLN A 263 -2.68 22.78 -5.99
C GLN A 263 -2.85 24.20 -5.43
N GLN A 264 -3.84 24.93 -5.95
CA GLN A 264 -4.50 26.04 -5.25
C GLN A 264 -6.00 25.97 -5.52
N ASP A 265 -6.82 26.39 -4.56
CA ASP A 265 -8.23 26.72 -4.81
C ASP A 265 -8.29 28.01 -5.64
N ALA A 266 -8.12 27.86 -6.96
CA ALA A 266 -8.22 28.94 -7.93
C ALA A 266 -9.61 28.94 -8.58
N GLU A 267 -10.20 30.12 -8.76
CA GLU A 267 -11.42 30.27 -9.56
C GLU A 267 -11.16 29.76 -10.98
N ASP A 268 -11.91 28.77 -11.43
CA ASP A 268 -11.63 28.03 -12.65
C ASP A 268 -11.89 28.90 -13.90
N SER A 269 -10.82 29.56 -14.35
CA SER A 269 -10.84 30.54 -15.45
C SER A 269 -10.95 29.92 -16.84
N ARG A 270 -11.00 28.58 -16.94
CA ARG A 270 -11.27 27.86 -18.19
C ARG A 270 -12.70 28.12 -18.65
N THR A 271 -12.94 28.04 -19.94
CA THR A 271 -14.30 28.14 -20.47
C THR A 271 -15.15 26.96 -19.98
N PRO A 272 -16.50 27.12 -19.86
CA PRO A 272 -17.39 26.02 -19.52
C PRO A 272 -17.34 24.83 -20.49
N GLN A 273 -16.81 25.04 -21.71
CA GLN A 273 -16.58 23.97 -22.69
C GLN A 273 -15.37 23.13 -22.29
N GLU A 274 -14.23 23.76 -22.01
CA GLU A 274 -13.00 23.06 -21.58
C GLU A 274 -13.19 22.28 -20.27
N GLN A 275 -13.95 22.83 -19.31
CA GLN A 275 -14.29 22.13 -18.06
C GLN A 275 -15.11 20.85 -18.34
N MET A 276 -16.11 20.94 -19.23
CA MET A 276 -16.92 19.80 -19.67
C MET A 276 -16.11 18.78 -20.47
N ASP A 277 -15.20 19.23 -21.34
CA ASP A 277 -14.36 18.37 -22.16
C ASP A 277 -13.29 17.64 -21.33
N VAL A 278 -12.73 18.26 -20.28
CA VAL A 278 -11.85 17.58 -19.32
C VAL A 278 -12.60 16.46 -18.60
N LEU A 279 -13.81 16.72 -18.09
CA LEU A 279 -14.67 15.71 -17.44
C LEU A 279 -15.07 14.59 -18.42
N PHE A 280 -15.44 14.95 -19.65
CA PHE A 280 -15.77 14.00 -20.71
C PHE A 280 -14.59 13.08 -21.04
N ASN A 281 -13.40 13.65 -21.26
CA ASN A 281 -12.19 12.88 -21.57
C ASN A 281 -11.77 11.98 -20.41
N GLN A 282 -11.87 12.44 -19.16
CA GLN A 282 -11.62 11.60 -17.98
C GLN A 282 -12.57 10.39 -17.93
N CYS A 283 -13.87 10.61 -18.16
CA CYS A 283 -14.86 9.53 -18.23
C CYS A 283 -14.64 8.60 -19.44
N PHE A 284 -14.25 9.16 -20.60
CA PHE A 284 -13.96 8.44 -21.83
C PHE A 284 -12.78 7.48 -21.65
N PHE A 285 -11.63 7.97 -21.17
CA PHE A 285 -10.43 7.15 -20.96
C PHE A 285 -10.62 6.11 -19.86
N HIS A 286 -11.40 6.42 -18.81
CA HIS A 286 -11.76 5.44 -17.79
C HIS A 286 -12.65 4.32 -18.37
N ALA A 287 -13.73 4.67 -19.09
CA ALA A 287 -14.62 3.69 -19.71
C ALA A 287 -13.89 2.81 -20.74
N LEU A 288 -12.97 3.40 -21.52
CA LEU A 288 -12.16 2.68 -22.51
C LEU A 288 -11.16 1.72 -21.85
N LYS A 289 -10.48 2.13 -20.77
CA LYS A 289 -9.51 1.27 -20.04
C LYS A 289 -10.18 0.18 -19.21
N CYS A 290 -11.36 0.44 -18.63
CA CYS A 290 -11.98 -0.44 -17.65
C CYS A 290 -13.15 -1.31 -18.17
N LYS A 291 -13.83 -0.91 -19.27
CA LYS A 291 -15.08 -1.55 -19.73
C LYS A 291 -15.12 -1.99 -21.19
N VAL A 292 -14.09 -1.72 -22.00
CA VAL A 292 -14.01 -2.17 -23.41
C VAL A 292 -12.86 -3.17 -23.58
N LYS A 293 -13.11 -4.26 -24.31
CA LYS A 293 -12.08 -5.25 -24.66
C LYS A 293 -11.64 -5.07 -26.11
N LYS A 294 -10.42 -5.49 -26.45
CA LYS A 294 -9.90 -5.43 -27.83
C LYS A 294 -10.73 -6.24 -28.85
N SER A 295 -11.54 -7.18 -28.37
CA SER A 295 -12.53 -7.95 -29.16
C SER A 295 -13.71 -7.13 -29.66
N ASP A 296 -13.99 -6.00 -29.02
CA ASP A 296 -15.26 -5.28 -29.18
C ASP A 296 -15.14 -4.14 -30.21
N LEU A 297 -13.91 -3.81 -30.62
CA LEU A 297 -13.58 -2.76 -31.57
C LEU A 297 -13.71 -3.26 -33.03
N PRO A 298 -14.18 -2.43 -33.98
CA PRO A 298 -14.59 -1.03 -33.81
C PRO A 298 -16.00 -0.85 -33.24
N LEU A 299 -16.14 0.01 -32.23
CA LEU A 299 -17.42 0.42 -31.65
C LEU A 299 -17.95 1.71 -32.27
N LEU A 300 -19.27 1.82 -32.43
CA LEU A 300 -19.94 3.07 -32.77
C LEU A 300 -20.02 3.98 -31.53
N THR A 301 -19.67 5.26 -31.69
CA THR A 301 -19.55 6.24 -30.61
C THR A 301 -20.81 6.37 -29.75
N SER A 302 -22.00 6.32 -30.36
CA SER A 302 -23.29 6.39 -29.65
C SER A 302 -23.54 5.17 -28.74
N THR A 303 -23.12 3.97 -29.17
CA THR A 303 -23.17 2.74 -28.37
C THR A 303 -22.18 2.81 -27.20
N PHE A 304 -20.95 3.29 -27.45
CA PHE A 304 -19.93 3.45 -26.40
C PHE A 304 -20.36 4.45 -25.32
N LEU A 305 -20.84 5.64 -25.72
CA LEU A 305 -21.32 6.69 -24.82
C LEU A 305 -22.46 6.19 -23.93
N ARG A 306 -23.47 5.53 -24.53
CA ARG A 306 -24.66 5.05 -23.81
C ARG A 306 -24.38 3.86 -22.89
N SER A 307 -23.59 2.90 -23.33
CA SER A 307 -23.43 1.61 -22.64
C SER A 307 -22.24 1.56 -21.68
N HIS A 308 -21.18 2.35 -21.93
CA HIS A 308 -19.94 2.31 -21.14
C HIS A 308 -19.73 3.63 -20.38
N MET A 309 -19.73 4.78 -21.06
CA MET A 309 -19.43 6.08 -20.41
C MET A 309 -20.48 6.53 -19.40
N PHE A 310 -21.78 6.45 -19.73
CA PHE A 310 -22.85 6.91 -18.83
C PHE A 310 -22.86 6.21 -17.46
N SER A 311 -22.28 5.01 -17.38
CA SER A 311 -22.11 4.22 -16.15
C SER A 311 -20.82 4.54 -15.37
N CYS A 312 -20.10 5.58 -15.77
CA CYS A 312 -18.83 6.04 -15.20
C CYS A 312 -18.81 7.57 -14.97
N CYS A 313 -19.84 8.31 -15.40
CA CYS A 313 -20.02 9.71 -15.03
C CYS A 313 -20.37 9.83 -13.53
N PRO A 314 -19.87 10.86 -12.80
CA PRO A 314 -20.47 11.26 -11.54
C PRO A 314 -21.90 11.78 -11.76
N ALA A 315 -22.69 11.81 -10.67
CA ALA A 315 -24.09 12.23 -10.65
C ALA A 315 -24.24 13.69 -10.17
#